data_AF-A0A497ZUF5-F1
#
_entry.id   AF-A0A497ZUF5-F1
#
_cell.length_a   1.000
_cell.length_b   1.000
_cell.length_c   1.000
_cell.angle_alpha   90.00
_cell.angle_beta   90.00
_cell.angle_gamma   90.00
#
_symmetry.space_group_name_H-M   'P 1'
#
loop_
_entity.id
_entity.type
_entity.pdbx_description
1 polymer ?
#
loop_
_entity_poly.entity_id
_entity_poly.type
_entity_poly.pdbx_seq_one_letter_code
_entity_poly.pdbx_strand_id
1 'polypeptide(L)'
;MAPVNGVEAAGQAPPTGPGRPASPGRRWRWLLAATVAWAVLLAALTWTSVRNDPPTVREQRTLTEAGSVVDRAIGALVAAAGDTAVLTPPEVDRGCRVTPFADGAELSRGMDVFVAAGGEATLLERVADRLPADWRAGVRVTSDGPRLRGDAGEFVTVSGGVAGDGRVRLTVDTGCRPVGGGYDVPAADAAGAEADALGEALRALGAPAGQATERVVTAPCPGGGTARSVRSVGVPAPASPTAALAPVTRLPVLDDPQAYAYRRGPVTVVADLSGDHVVVSVNTGCPA
;
A
#
# COMPACT_ATOMS: atom_id res chain seq x y z
N MET A 1 -14.74 -122.11 7.04
CA MET A 1 -13.95 -121.70 8.22
C MET A 1 -13.12 -120.49 7.82
N ALA A 2 -13.26 -119.42 8.60
CA ALA A 2 -12.50 -118.15 8.62
C ALA A 2 -12.49 -117.24 7.35
N PRO A 3 -12.89 -115.95 7.51
CA PRO A 3 -12.92 -114.93 6.45
C PRO A 3 -11.62 -114.11 6.43
N VAL A 4 -11.37 -113.37 5.33
CA VAL A 4 -10.46 -112.22 5.36
C VAL A 4 -11.16 -111.04 4.71
N ASN A 5 -11.36 -110.01 5.53
CA ASN A 5 -11.84 -108.69 5.17
C ASN A 5 -10.78 -107.95 4.36
N GLY A 6 -11.20 -107.20 3.35
CA GLY A 6 -10.39 -106.20 2.66
C GLY A 6 -11.27 -105.04 2.24
N VAL A 7 -11.20 -103.96 3.00
CA VAL A 7 -11.88 -102.68 2.74
C VAL A 7 -10.93 -101.83 1.91
N GLU A 8 -11.32 -101.40 0.71
CA GLU A 8 -10.68 -100.30 -0.01
C GLU A 8 -11.79 -99.36 -0.48
N ALA A 9 -12.12 -98.35 0.33
CA ALA A 9 -11.52 -97.02 0.33
C ALA A 9 -12.17 -96.10 -0.73
N ALA A 10 -13.11 -95.29 -0.24
CA ALA A 10 -13.58 -94.11 -0.93
C ALA A 10 -12.43 -93.10 -1.08
N GLY A 11 -12.37 -92.41 -2.23
CA GLY A 11 -11.76 -91.09 -2.30
C GLY A 11 -10.90 -90.80 -3.51
N GLN A 12 -11.51 -90.26 -4.57
CA GLN A 12 -10.85 -89.25 -5.39
C GLN A 12 -11.79 -88.06 -5.59
N ALA A 13 -11.65 -87.05 -4.72
CA ALA A 13 -12.03 -85.69 -5.06
C ALA A 13 -10.94 -85.11 -5.99
N PRO A 14 -11.29 -84.42 -7.08
CA PRO A 14 -10.29 -83.75 -7.91
C PRO A 14 -9.64 -82.61 -7.11
N PRO A 15 -8.32 -82.40 -7.22
CA PRO A 15 -7.67 -81.28 -6.55
C PRO A 15 -8.09 -79.96 -7.20
N THR A 16 -8.99 -79.20 -6.56
CA THR A 16 -9.15 -77.77 -6.80
C THR A 16 -7.99 -77.04 -6.11
N GLY A 17 -6.82 -77.04 -6.73
CA GLY A 17 -5.75 -76.12 -6.34
C GLY A 17 -6.20 -74.68 -6.62
N PRO A 18 -5.94 -73.71 -5.73
CA PRO A 18 -6.24 -72.31 -6.01
C PRO A 18 -5.43 -71.86 -7.22
N GLY A 19 -6.12 -71.32 -8.23
CA GLY A 19 -5.48 -70.73 -9.40
C GLY A 19 -4.45 -69.69 -8.98
N ARG A 20 -3.21 -69.85 -9.44
CA ARG A 20 -2.13 -68.87 -9.29
C ARG A 20 -2.63 -67.50 -9.75
N PRO A 21 -2.50 -66.41 -8.97
CA PRO A 21 -2.86 -65.08 -9.47
C PRO A 21 -1.97 -64.75 -10.68
N ALA A 22 -2.60 -64.33 -11.78
CA ALA A 22 -1.89 -63.88 -12.97
C ALA A 22 -0.91 -62.77 -12.58
N SER A 23 0.37 -62.94 -12.91
CA SER A 23 1.42 -61.97 -12.55
C SER A 23 1.03 -60.56 -13.01
N PRO A 24 0.97 -59.55 -12.12
CA PRO A 24 0.60 -58.18 -12.48
C PRO A 24 1.82 -57.48 -13.11
N GLY A 25 2.34 -58.00 -14.21
CA GLY A 25 3.66 -57.60 -14.72
C GLY A 25 3.63 -56.37 -15.62
N ARG A 26 2.69 -56.32 -16.58
CA ARG A 26 2.75 -55.34 -17.68
C ARG A 26 1.71 -54.24 -17.57
N ARG A 27 0.45 -54.58 -17.27
CA ARG A 27 -0.64 -53.60 -17.10
C ARG A 27 -0.38 -52.64 -15.93
N TRP A 28 0.15 -53.17 -14.83
CA TRP A 28 0.55 -52.36 -13.67
C TRP A 28 1.67 -51.36 -14.01
N ARG A 29 2.68 -51.78 -14.77
CA ARG A 29 3.78 -50.89 -15.20
C ARG A 29 3.29 -49.76 -16.10
N TRP A 30 2.35 -50.04 -17.01
CA TRP A 30 1.75 -49.00 -17.86
C TRP A 30 0.88 -48.02 -17.07
N LEU A 31 0.08 -48.50 -16.12
CA LEU A 31 -0.68 -47.63 -15.22
C LEU A 31 0.25 -46.74 -14.40
N LEU A 32 1.32 -47.32 -13.84
CA LEU A 32 2.29 -46.58 -13.05
C LEU A 32 3.03 -45.53 -13.89
N ALA A 33 3.42 -45.87 -15.12
CA ALA A 33 4.01 -44.93 -16.07
C ALA A 33 3.04 -43.79 -16.45
N ALA A 34 1.76 -44.12 -16.71
CA ALA A 34 0.74 -43.12 -17.01
C ALA A 34 0.49 -42.19 -15.81
N THR A 35 0.43 -42.72 -14.58
CA THR A 35 0.28 -41.93 -13.36
C THR A 35 1.49 -41.02 -13.13
N VAL A 36 2.71 -41.52 -13.34
CA VAL A 36 3.93 -40.70 -13.22
C VAL A 36 3.95 -39.60 -14.29
N ALA A 37 3.65 -39.93 -15.55
CA ALA A 37 3.59 -38.94 -16.62
C ALA A 37 2.52 -37.87 -16.33
N TRP A 38 1.36 -38.28 -15.80
CA TRP A 38 0.30 -37.37 -15.38
C TRP A 38 0.72 -36.48 -14.21
N ALA A 39 1.36 -37.05 -13.19
CA ALA A 39 1.87 -36.29 -12.05
C ALA A 39 2.93 -35.26 -12.47
N VAL A 40 3.84 -35.65 -13.38
CA VAL A 40 4.84 -34.74 -13.95
C VAL A 40 4.17 -33.64 -14.77
N LEU A 41 3.18 -33.98 -15.59
CA LEU A 41 2.41 -33.00 -16.36
C LEU A 41 1.71 -31.99 -15.44
N LEU A 42 1.02 -32.47 -14.39
CA LEU A 42 0.37 -31.61 -13.41
C LEU A 42 1.39 -30.74 -12.68
N ALA A 43 2.53 -31.29 -12.24
CA ALA A 43 3.58 -30.52 -11.59
C ALA A 43 4.14 -29.43 -12.52
N ALA A 44 4.36 -29.74 -13.79
CA ALA A 44 4.82 -28.78 -14.79
C ALA A 44 3.79 -27.69 -15.06
N LEU A 45 2.50 -28.04 -15.21
CA LEU A 45 1.42 -27.07 -15.40
C LEU A 45 1.26 -26.16 -14.18
N THR A 46 1.27 -26.72 -12.97
CA THR A 46 1.22 -25.95 -11.72
C THR A 46 2.42 -25.01 -11.61
N TRP A 47 3.63 -25.50 -11.89
CA TRP A 47 4.84 -24.66 -11.90
C TRP A 47 4.73 -23.52 -12.92
N THR A 48 4.22 -23.81 -14.11
CA THR A 48 4.05 -22.84 -15.19
C THR A 48 3.01 -21.78 -14.81
N SER A 49 1.89 -22.20 -14.22
CA SER A 49 0.82 -21.32 -13.76
C SER A 49 1.32 -20.41 -12.63
N VAL A 50 1.96 -20.97 -11.59
CA VAL A 50 2.54 -20.21 -10.47
C VAL A 50 3.59 -19.19 -10.94
N ARG A 51 4.31 -19.46 -12.02
CA ARG A 51 5.31 -18.52 -12.55
C ARG A 51 4.77 -17.46 -13.50
N ASN A 52 3.75 -17.78 -14.28
CA ASN A 52 3.37 -16.96 -15.45
C ASN A 52 1.98 -16.34 -15.34
N ASP A 53 1.09 -16.86 -14.48
CA ASP A 53 -0.25 -16.31 -14.34
C ASP A 53 -0.25 -15.16 -13.33
N PRO A 54 -0.86 -14.00 -13.64
CA PRO A 54 -0.93 -12.89 -12.71
C PRO A 54 -1.79 -13.27 -11.49
N PRO A 55 -1.40 -12.87 -10.27
CA PRO A 55 -2.13 -13.18 -9.06
C PRO A 55 -3.56 -12.62 -9.12
N THR A 56 -4.54 -13.51 -9.01
CA THR A 56 -5.97 -13.16 -9.12
C THR A 56 -6.60 -12.76 -7.78
N VAL A 57 -5.85 -12.81 -6.68
CA VAL A 57 -6.32 -12.52 -5.31
C VAL A 57 -5.34 -11.63 -4.57
N ARG A 58 -5.84 -10.77 -3.66
CA ARG A 58 -5.07 -9.80 -2.87
C ARG A 58 -3.89 -10.46 -2.13
N GLU A 59 -4.10 -11.69 -1.65
CA GLU A 59 -3.17 -12.49 -0.85
C GLU A 59 -2.02 -13.10 -1.66
N GLN A 60 -2.02 -12.96 -2.99
CA GLN A 60 -0.97 -13.51 -3.86
C GLN A 60 0.02 -12.44 -4.38
N ARG A 61 -0.26 -11.14 -4.19
CA ARG A 61 0.68 -10.06 -4.53
C ARG A 61 1.52 -9.62 -3.35
N THR A 62 2.81 -9.49 -3.58
CA THR A 62 3.75 -9.02 -2.55
C THR A 62 3.70 -7.50 -2.38
N LEU A 63 4.25 -7.00 -1.27
CA LEU A 63 4.44 -5.55 -1.07
C LEU A 63 5.29 -4.90 -2.17
N THR A 64 6.30 -5.61 -2.69
CA THR A 64 7.17 -5.11 -3.76
C THR A 64 6.35 -4.81 -5.03
N GLU A 65 5.44 -5.70 -5.40
CA GLU A 65 4.58 -5.54 -6.58
C GLU A 65 3.53 -4.45 -6.38
N ALA A 66 2.96 -4.35 -5.17
CA ALA A 66 1.96 -3.36 -4.83
C ALA A 66 2.53 -1.93 -4.69
N GLY A 67 3.81 -1.78 -4.32
CA GLY A 67 4.46 -0.50 -4.08
C GLY A 67 4.30 0.50 -5.23
N SER A 68 4.53 0.05 -6.47
CA SER A 68 4.41 0.93 -7.64
C SER A 68 2.97 1.44 -7.88
N VAL A 69 1.96 0.67 -7.47
CA VAL A 69 0.55 1.08 -7.57
C VAL A 69 0.27 2.14 -6.51
N VAL A 70 0.73 1.92 -5.29
CA VAL A 70 0.62 2.88 -4.18
C VAL A 70 1.31 4.21 -4.53
N ASP A 71 2.49 4.15 -5.14
CA ASP A 71 3.26 5.33 -5.54
C ASP A 71 2.56 6.15 -6.62
N ARG A 72 2.00 5.48 -7.64
CA ARG A 72 1.16 6.17 -8.64
C ARG A 72 -0.10 6.75 -8.01
N ALA A 73 -0.70 6.03 -7.06
CA ALA A 73 -1.94 6.44 -6.44
C ALA A 73 -1.77 7.69 -5.57
N ILE A 74 -0.67 7.77 -4.80
CA ILE A 74 -0.36 8.97 -4.02
C ILE A 74 -0.04 10.16 -4.93
N GLY A 75 0.59 9.94 -6.09
CA GLY A 75 0.80 10.99 -7.09
C GLY A 75 -0.51 11.53 -7.68
N ALA A 76 -1.47 10.66 -7.98
CA ALA A 76 -2.79 11.07 -8.43
C ALA A 76 -3.57 11.84 -7.35
N LEU A 77 -3.42 11.44 -6.08
CA LEU A 77 -3.97 12.19 -4.96
C LEU A 77 -3.38 13.60 -4.88
N VAL A 78 -2.05 13.75 -4.96
CA VAL A 78 -1.41 15.08 -4.95
C VAL A 78 -1.94 15.95 -6.09
N ALA A 79 -2.03 15.40 -7.31
CA ALA A 79 -2.57 16.12 -8.46
C ALA A 79 -4.04 16.54 -8.26
N ALA A 80 -4.86 15.72 -7.59
CA ALA A 80 -6.25 16.03 -7.31
C ALA A 80 -6.44 17.08 -6.19
N ALA A 81 -5.62 17.01 -5.14
CA ALA A 81 -5.72 17.85 -3.94
C ALA A 81 -5.16 19.26 -4.14
N GLY A 82 -4.05 19.40 -4.87
CA GLY A 82 -3.41 20.69 -5.15
C GLY A 82 -2.30 21.07 -4.15
N ASP A 83 -1.97 22.35 -4.12
CA ASP A 83 -0.67 22.84 -3.62
C ASP A 83 -0.44 22.75 -2.10
N THR A 84 -1.50 22.61 -1.31
CA THR A 84 -1.39 22.48 0.15
C THR A 84 -1.25 21.03 0.61
N ALA A 85 -1.14 20.07 -0.34
CA ALA A 85 -0.86 18.68 -0.04
C ALA A 85 0.59 18.50 0.43
N VAL A 86 0.74 17.93 1.62
CA VAL A 86 2.01 17.57 2.26
C VAL A 86 2.11 16.06 2.31
N LEU A 87 3.07 15.46 1.58
CA LEU A 87 3.32 14.03 1.63
C LEU A 87 3.82 13.61 3.01
N THR A 88 3.32 12.48 3.52
CA THR A 88 3.85 11.85 4.73
C THR A 88 4.80 10.70 4.39
N PRO A 89 5.79 10.40 5.25
CA PRO A 89 6.65 9.24 5.05
C PRO A 89 5.83 7.94 4.86
N PRO A 90 6.29 7.00 4.03
CA PRO A 90 5.65 5.69 3.90
C PRO A 90 5.81 4.89 5.19
N GLU A 91 4.77 4.18 5.57
CA GLU A 91 4.74 3.29 6.73
C GLU A 91 4.55 1.85 6.26
N VAL A 92 5.33 0.94 6.84
CA VAL A 92 5.20 -0.50 6.62
C VAL A 92 4.94 -1.15 7.95
N ASP A 93 3.67 -1.48 8.21
CA ASP A 93 3.27 -2.18 9.42
C ASP A 93 3.44 -3.69 9.24
N ARG A 94 4.31 -4.28 10.07
CA ARG A 94 4.56 -5.72 10.08
C ARG A 94 3.83 -6.31 11.27
N GLY A 95 3.00 -7.33 11.02
CA GLY A 95 2.27 -8.00 12.10
C GLY A 95 0.85 -8.42 11.74
N CYS A 96 0.37 -8.03 10.56
CA CYS A 96 -0.83 -8.62 9.99
C CYS A 96 -0.54 -10.06 9.53
N ARG A 97 -1.58 -10.89 9.44
CA ARG A 97 -1.47 -12.28 8.96
C ARG A 97 -2.28 -12.46 7.69
N VAL A 98 -1.61 -12.92 6.63
CA VAL A 98 -2.24 -13.26 5.34
C VAL A 98 -2.94 -14.61 5.46
N THR A 99 -2.30 -15.56 6.12
CA THR A 99 -2.89 -16.86 6.49
C THR A 99 -2.45 -17.22 7.91
N PRO A 100 -3.05 -18.24 8.55
CA PRO A 100 -2.59 -18.72 9.86
C PRO A 100 -1.10 -19.11 9.92
N PHE A 101 -0.48 -19.37 8.77
CA PHE A 101 0.92 -19.81 8.66
C PHE A 101 1.82 -18.83 7.90
N ALA A 102 1.29 -17.68 7.46
CA ALA A 102 2.03 -16.70 6.67
C ALA A 102 1.83 -15.29 7.22
N ASP A 103 2.94 -14.72 7.70
CA ASP A 103 3.01 -13.33 8.10
C ASP A 103 2.86 -12.41 6.87
N GLY A 104 2.30 -11.24 7.12
CA GLY A 104 2.17 -10.18 6.14
C GLY A 104 2.63 -8.84 6.68
N ALA A 105 2.60 -7.88 5.78
CA ALA A 105 2.75 -6.48 6.12
C ALA A 105 1.79 -5.64 5.29
N GLU A 106 1.46 -4.47 5.82
CA GLU A 106 0.65 -3.46 5.17
C GLU A 106 1.54 -2.26 4.87
N LEU A 107 1.64 -1.91 3.59
CA LEU A 107 2.20 -0.64 3.15
C LEU A 107 1.09 0.41 3.11
N SER A 108 1.35 1.52 3.79
CA SER A 108 0.53 2.72 3.80
C SER A 108 1.36 3.92 3.38
N ARG A 109 0.84 4.70 2.43
CA ARG A 109 1.35 6.03 2.09
C ARG A 109 0.26 7.06 2.33
N GLY A 110 0.64 8.27 2.69
CA GLY A 110 -0.32 9.30 3.02
C GLY A 110 0.10 10.69 2.62
N MET A 111 -0.85 11.59 2.72
CA MET A 111 -0.63 13.02 2.68
C MET A 111 -1.69 13.74 3.53
N ASP A 112 -1.27 14.86 4.11
CA ASP A 112 -2.15 15.80 4.78
C ASP A 112 -2.41 16.97 3.82
N VAL A 113 -3.67 17.39 3.71
CA VAL A 113 -4.07 18.55 2.92
C VAL A 113 -4.71 19.57 3.84
N PHE A 114 -4.22 20.79 3.78
CA PHE A 114 -4.67 21.89 4.61
C PHE A 114 -5.60 22.81 3.84
N VAL A 115 -6.74 23.14 4.44
CA VAL A 115 -7.78 24.03 3.93
C VAL A 115 -8.29 24.93 5.06
N ALA A 116 -9.05 25.97 4.73
CA ALA A 116 -9.76 26.73 5.76
C ALA A 116 -10.75 25.83 6.49
N ALA A 117 -10.90 26.01 7.80
CA ALA A 117 -11.82 25.23 8.62
C ALA A 117 -13.25 25.28 8.04
N GLY A 118 -13.91 24.12 7.93
CA GLY A 118 -15.21 23.96 7.29
C GLY A 118 -15.14 23.68 5.77
N GLY A 119 -13.96 23.76 5.15
CA GLY A 119 -13.73 23.46 3.74
C GLY A 119 -13.43 21.98 3.44
N GLU A 120 -13.39 21.11 4.44
CA GLU A 120 -12.87 19.75 4.35
C GLU A 120 -13.77 18.84 3.49
N ALA A 121 -15.09 18.96 3.64
CA ALA A 121 -16.05 18.21 2.83
C ALA A 121 -15.92 18.57 1.34
N THR A 122 -15.83 19.87 1.04
CA THR A 122 -15.65 20.38 -0.32
C THR A 122 -14.32 19.95 -0.93
N LEU A 123 -13.26 19.87 -0.12
CA LEU A 123 -11.99 19.32 -0.57
C LEU A 123 -12.14 17.83 -0.93
N LEU A 124 -12.74 17.02 -0.05
CA LEU A 124 -12.91 15.59 -0.29
C LEU A 124 -13.72 15.33 -1.57
N GLU A 125 -14.81 16.07 -1.81
CA GLU A 125 -15.62 15.95 -3.03
C GLU A 125 -14.81 16.31 -4.27
N ARG A 126 -14.10 17.44 -4.23
CA ARG A 126 -13.23 17.89 -5.33
C ARG A 126 -12.12 16.89 -5.64
N VAL A 127 -11.54 16.27 -4.61
CA VAL A 127 -10.54 15.21 -4.80
C VAL A 127 -11.19 14.01 -5.46
N ALA A 128 -12.32 13.52 -4.95
CA ALA A 128 -13.03 12.39 -5.53
C ALA A 128 -13.38 12.61 -7.02
N ASP A 129 -13.85 13.80 -7.39
CA ASP A 129 -14.23 14.16 -8.76
C ASP A 129 -13.05 14.20 -9.74
N ARG A 130 -11.82 14.38 -9.24
CA ARG A 130 -10.59 14.46 -10.05
C ARG A 130 -9.80 13.18 -10.10
N LEU A 131 -10.13 12.22 -9.24
CA LEU A 131 -9.48 10.91 -9.29
C LEU A 131 -9.94 10.13 -10.53
N PRO A 132 -9.15 9.15 -11.00
CA PRO A 132 -9.52 8.34 -12.13
C PRO A 132 -10.90 7.69 -11.96
N ALA A 133 -11.73 7.76 -13.01
CA ALA A 133 -13.12 7.32 -12.94
C ALA A 133 -13.26 5.81 -12.65
N ASP A 134 -12.29 5.01 -13.09
CA ASP A 134 -12.20 3.57 -12.83
C ASP A 134 -11.98 3.26 -11.34
N TRP A 135 -11.48 4.21 -10.55
CA TRP A 135 -11.32 4.02 -9.11
C TRP A 135 -12.63 4.11 -8.33
N ARG A 136 -13.68 4.63 -8.96
CA ARG A 136 -15.01 4.81 -8.38
C ARG A 136 -14.95 5.54 -7.03
N ALA A 137 -14.09 6.56 -6.96
CA ALA A 137 -13.91 7.37 -5.77
C ALA A 137 -15.22 8.10 -5.42
N GLY A 138 -15.54 8.18 -4.13
CA GLY A 138 -16.73 8.89 -3.67
C GLY A 138 -16.65 9.26 -2.20
N VAL A 139 -17.40 10.31 -1.85
CA VAL A 139 -17.51 10.80 -0.48
C VAL A 139 -18.82 10.33 0.13
N ARG A 140 -18.77 9.83 1.36
CA ARG A 140 -19.94 9.47 2.16
C ARG A 140 -19.83 10.11 3.53
N VAL A 141 -20.94 10.63 4.04
CA VAL A 141 -21.02 11.12 5.42
C VAL A 141 -21.19 9.94 6.36
N THR A 142 -20.32 9.82 7.36
CA THR A 142 -20.41 8.82 8.44
C THR A 142 -20.67 9.53 9.77
N SER A 143 -20.79 8.76 10.85
CA SER A 143 -20.83 9.29 12.22
C SER A 143 -19.63 10.16 12.58
N ASP A 144 -18.49 9.93 11.91
CA ASP A 144 -17.21 10.56 12.18
C ASP A 144 -16.90 11.67 11.15
N GLY A 145 -17.90 12.09 10.37
CA GLY A 145 -17.77 13.13 9.35
C GLY A 145 -17.67 12.60 7.91
N PRO A 146 -17.36 13.47 6.93
CA PRO A 146 -17.23 13.08 5.53
C PRO A 146 -15.98 12.20 5.32
N ARG A 147 -16.16 11.10 4.58
CA ARG A 147 -15.10 10.13 4.28
C ARG A 147 -15.04 9.84 2.79
N LEU A 148 -13.85 9.96 2.22
CA LEU A 148 -13.56 9.54 0.84
C LEU A 148 -13.16 8.07 0.84
N ARG A 149 -13.66 7.32 -0.14
CA ARG A 149 -13.16 5.98 -0.48
C ARG A 149 -13.06 5.80 -1.99
N GLY A 150 -12.05 5.08 -2.43
CA GLY A 150 -11.86 4.60 -3.80
C GLY A 150 -10.99 3.36 -3.85
N ASP A 151 -10.89 2.74 -5.02
CA ASP A 151 -10.03 1.58 -5.29
C ASP A 151 -9.06 1.94 -6.41
N ALA A 152 -7.77 2.07 -6.11
CA ALA A 152 -6.76 2.41 -7.11
C ALA A 152 -6.42 1.23 -8.05
N GLY A 153 -7.19 0.15 -7.99
CA GLY A 153 -6.91 -1.09 -8.68
C GLY A 153 -5.92 -1.94 -7.89
N GLU A 154 -5.80 -3.20 -8.29
CA GLU A 154 -4.86 -4.15 -7.67
C GLU A 154 -5.04 -4.29 -6.15
N PHE A 155 -6.28 -4.07 -5.69
CA PHE A 155 -6.69 -4.10 -4.29
C PHE A 155 -5.95 -3.06 -3.43
N VAL A 156 -5.60 -1.91 -3.99
CA VAL A 156 -5.03 -0.77 -3.27
C VAL A 156 -6.17 0.18 -2.90
N THR A 157 -6.41 0.34 -1.60
CA THR A 157 -7.48 1.19 -1.10
C THR A 157 -7.01 2.64 -1.09
N VAL A 158 -7.87 3.55 -1.54
CA VAL A 158 -7.71 4.99 -1.33
C VAL A 158 -8.75 5.41 -0.31
N SER A 159 -8.32 6.08 0.75
CA SER A 159 -9.22 6.54 1.80
C SER A 159 -8.90 7.97 2.20
N GLY A 160 -9.91 8.68 2.71
CA GLY A 160 -9.75 10.05 3.17
C GLY A 160 -10.73 10.41 4.27
N GLY A 161 -10.35 11.36 5.11
CA GLY A 161 -11.22 11.89 6.15
C GLY A 161 -10.66 13.14 6.81
N VAL A 162 -11.52 13.81 7.58
CA VAL A 162 -11.13 14.94 8.41
C VAL A 162 -10.27 14.44 9.57
N ALA A 163 -9.06 14.97 9.68
CA ALA A 163 -8.09 14.62 10.73
C ALA A 163 -8.02 15.68 11.84
N GLY A 164 -8.61 16.86 11.60
CA GLY A 164 -8.73 17.98 12.52
C GLY A 164 -9.32 19.17 11.75
N ASP A 165 -9.63 20.25 12.46
CA ASP A 165 -10.15 21.47 11.83
C ASP A 165 -9.16 21.98 10.77
N GLY A 166 -9.65 22.18 9.55
CA GLY A 166 -8.85 22.60 8.39
C GLY A 166 -7.88 21.54 7.86
N ARG A 167 -7.92 20.29 8.35
CA ARG A 167 -7.01 19.21 7.93
C ARG A 167 -7.74 17.97 7.43
N VAL A 168 -7.43 17.58 6.21
CA VAL A 168 -7.84 16.30 5.64
C VAL A 168 -6.64 15.39 5.49
N ARG A 169 -6.77 14.16 6.00
CA ARG A 169 -5.78 13.11 5.78
C ARG A 169 -6.26 12.18 4.67
N LEU A 170 -5.41 11.98 3.68
CA LEU A 170 -5.63 11.06 2.57
C LEU A 170 -4.58 9.95 2.65
N THR A 171 -5.03 8.70 2.54
CA THR A 171 -4.17 7.52 2.64
C THR A 171 -4.39 6.59 1.47
N VAL A 172 -3.32 5.89 1.11
CA VAL A 172 -3.32 4.79 0.16
C VAL A 172 -2.73 3.60 0.87
N ASP A 173 -3.51 2.54 1.04
CA ASP A 173 -3.10 1.33 1.74
C ASP A 173 -3.22 0.10 0.84
N THR A 174 -2.31 -0.84 1.07
CA THR A 174 -2.29 -2.11 0.35
C THR A 174 -3.19 -3.16 0.99
N GLY A 175 -3.63 -2.93 2.24
CA GLY A 175 -4.06 -3.99 3.15
C GLY A 175 -2.95 -4.99 3.47
N CYS A 176 -3.29 -6.06 4.19
CA CYS A 176 -2.31 -7.09 4.54
C CYS A 176 -1.85 -7.92 3.34
N ARG A 177 -0.53 -8.00 3.10
CA ARG A 177 0.07 -8.73 1.98
C ARG A 177 1.34 -9.50 2.34
N PRO A 178 1.71 -10.55 1.58
CA PRO A 178 3.03 -11.16 1.70
C PRO A 178 4.15 -10.13 1.53
N VAL A 179 5.17 -10.19 2.37
CA VAL A 179 6.24 -9.17 2.38
C VAL A 179 7.09 -9.21 1.10
N GLY A 180 7.39 -10.39 0.57
CA GLY A 180 8.27 -10.53 -0.59
C GLY A 180 9.65 -9.92 -0.36
N GLY A 181 10.13 -9.11 -1.31
CA GLY A 181 11.36 -8.32 -1.17
C GLY A 181 11.22 -7.08 -0.27
N GLY A 182 10.01 -6.79 0.20
CA GLY A 182 9.69 -5.57 0.93
C GLY A 182 9.30 -4.42 0.00
N TYR A 183 9.18 -3.23 0.57
CA TYR A 183 8.88 -2.00 -0.16
C TYR A 183 10.16 -1.15 -0.28
N ASP A 184 10.53 -0.86 -1.53
CA ASP A 184 11.63 0.05 -1.84
C ASP A 184 11.09 1.48 -1.90
N VAL A 185 11.47 2.29 -0.90
CA VAL A 185 11.07 3.70 -0.86
C VAL A 185 11.65 4.42 -2.08
N PRO A 186 10.83 5.15 -2.87
CA PRO A 186 11.30 5.93 -4.00
C PRO A 186 12.47 6.83 -3.61
N ALA A 187 13.53 6.78 -4.42
CA ALA A 187 14.69 7.63 -4.21
C ALA A 187 14.29 9.11 -4.33
N ALA A 188 14.86 9.93 -3.45
CA ALA A 188 14.71 11.37 -3.48
C ALA A 188 16.09 12.00 -3.58
N ASP A 189 16.28 12.86 -4.59
CA ASP A 189 17.45 13.73 -4.64
C ASP A 189 17.40 14.76 -3.49
N ALA A 190 18.51 15.48 -3.30
CA ALA A 190 18.58 16.54 -2.31
C ALA A 190 17.45 17.59 -2.51
N ALA A 191 17.00 18.18 -1.41
CA ALA A 191 15.81 19.02 -1.30
C ALA A 191 15.91 20.42 -1.96
N GLY A 192 16.87 20.69 -2.85
CA GLY A 192 16.97 21.90 -3.69
C GLY A 192 16.31 23.18 -3.15
N ALA A 193 15.34 23.71 -3.90
CA ALA A 193 14.60 24.92 -3.55
C ALA A 193 13.68 24.72 -2.32
N GLU A 194 13.24 23.49 -2.07
CA GLU A 194 12.43 23.14 -0.92
C GLU A 194 13.21 23.36 0.41
N ALA A 195 14.50 23.02 0.45
CA ALA A 195 15.38 23.25 1.61
C ALA A 195 15.62 24.73 1.88
N ASP A 196 15.84 25.54 0.85
CA ASP A 196 16.05 26.99 0.99
C ASP A 196 14.80 27.67 1.57
N ALA A 197 13.63 27.33 1.03
CA ALA A 197 12.36 27.84 1.52
C ALA A 197 12.05 27.37 2.95
N LEU A 198 12.36 26.11 3.27
CA LEU A 198 12.19 25.56 4.61
C LEU A 198 13.08 26.29 5.62
N GLY A 199 14.36 26.48 5.29
CA GLY A 199 15.32 27.17 6.15
C GLY A 199 14.94 28.62 6.43
N GLU A 200 14.33 29.32 5.47
CA GLU A 200 13.82 30.67 5.69
C GLU A 200 12.58 30.72 6.57
N ALA A 201 11.60 29.84 6.32
CA ALA A 201 10.40 29.75 7.15
C ALA A 201 10.75 29.40 8.60
N LEU A 202 11.67 28.44 8.79
CA LEU A 202 12.17 28.07 10.12
C LEU A 202 12.89 29.23 10.81
N ARG A 203 13.73 29.98 10.08
CA ARG A 203 14.40 31.16 10.63
C ARG A 203 13.40 32.25 11.05
N ALA A 204 12.35 32.45 10.26
CA ALA A 204 11.29 33.40 10.58
C ALA A 204 10.52 33.00 11.85
N LEU A 205 10.31 31.69 12.05
CA LEU A 205 9.71 31.13 13.27
C LEU A 205 10.68 31.09 14.47
N GLY A 206 11.93 31.55 14.31
CA GLY A 206 12.93 31.56 15.38
C GLY A 206 13.53 30.19 15.69
N ALA A 207 13.46 29.23 14.76
CA ALA A 207 14.07 27.92 14.93
C ALA A 207 15.60 28.03 15.08
N PRO A 208 16.23 27.14 15.88
CA PRO A 208 17.68 27.12 16.01
C PRO A 208 18.36 26.77 14.68
N ALA A 209 19.58 27.29 14.49
CA ALA A 209 20.40 26.94 13.34
C ALA A 209 20.71 25.43 13.34
N GLY A 210 20.57 24.78 12.19
CA GLY A 210 20.75 23.34 12.06
C GLY A 210 19.56 22.51 12.56
N GLN A 211 18.36 23.11 12.66
CA GLN A 211 17.11 22.39 12.93
C GLN A 211 17.01 21.14 12.05
N ALA A 212 16.74 20.00 12.69
CA ALA A 212 16.62 18.73 12.00
C ALA A 212 15.45 18.74 11.01
N THR A 213 15.69 18.19 9.82
CA THR A 213 14.68 17.99 8.79
C THR A 213 14.46 16.50 8.58
N GLU A 214 13.22 16.13 8.31
CA GLU A 214 12.87 14.80 7.87
C GLU A 214 13.38 14.53 6.45
N ARG A 215 13.36 13.25 6.07
CA ARG A 215 13.73 12.81 4.73
C ARG A 215 12.74 13.39 3.71
N VAL A 216 13.25 13.78 2.53
CA VAL A 216 12.41 14.15 1.39
C VAL A 216 11.53 12.97 1.00
N VAL A 217 10.24 13.20 0.93
CA VAL A 217 9.23 12.23 0.47
C VAL A 217 8.82 12.60 -0.94
N THR A 218 8.71 11.60 -1.82
CA THR A 218 8.41 11.82 -3.25
C THR A 218 7.27 10.94 -3.74
N ALA A 219 6.56 11.43 -4.76
CA ALA A 219 5.50 10.71 -5.45
C ALA A 219 5.56 10.97 -6.97
N PRO A 220 5.54 9.94 -7.82
CA PRO A 220 5.50 10.12 -9.27
C PRO A 220 4.17 10.71 -9.72
N CYS A 221 4.21 11.77 -10.53
CA CYS A 221 2.99 12.45 -10.98
C CYS A 221 2.37 11.79 -12.22
N PRO A 222 1.03 11.78 -12.38
CA PRO A 222 0.35 11.15 -13.51
C PRO A 222 0.79 11.68 -14.89
N GLY A 223 1.07 12.97 -15.00
CA GLY A 223 1.54 13.63 -16.24
C GLY A 223 3.06 13.62 -16.44
N GLY A 224 3.79 12.91 -15.60
CA GLY A 224 5.25 13.00 -15.50
C GLY A 224 5.71 14.03 -14.48
N GLY A 225 7.00 13.98 -14.15
CA GLY A 225 7.56 14.73 -13.02
C GLY A 225 7.29 14.05 -11.67
N THR A 226 7.67 14.76 -10.60
CA THR A 226 7.67 14.21 -9.23
C THR A 226 7.17 15.26 -8.26
N ALA A 227 6.14 14.92 -7.50
CA ALA A 227 5.74 15.68 -6.32
C ALA A 227 6.69 15.37 -5.16
N ARG A 228 7.02 16.39 -4.37
CA ARG A 228 8.03 16.31 -3.31
C ARG A 228 7.55 17.06 -2.07
N SER A 229 7.86 16.53 -0.90
CA SER A 229 7.70 17.23 0.37
C SER A 229 8.93 17.03 1.24
N VAL A 230 9.37 18.11 1.89
CA VAL A 230 10.34 18.07 2.98
C VAL A 230 9.72 18.73 4.20
N ARG A 231 9.96 18.16 5.38
CA ARG A 231 9.32 18.58 6.63
C ARG A 231 10.38 18.82 7.70
N SER A 232 10.17 19.82 8.55
CA SER A 232 10.99 20.01 9.75
C SER A 232 10.56 19.06 10.86
N VAL A 233 11.50 18.67 11.72
CA VAL A 233 11.11 18.25 13.08
C VAL A 233 10.45 19.46 13.75
N GLY A 234 9.33 19.23 14.45
CA GLY A 234 8.53 20.29 15.07
C GLY A 234 9.37 21.27 15.90
N VAL A 235 9.08 22.57 15.76
CA VAL A 235 9.73 23.65 16.53
C VAL A 235 8.73 24.23 17.54
N PRO A 236 9.18 24.71 18.71
CA PRO A 236 8.28 25.35 19.66
C PRO A 236 7.47 26.47 18.99
N ALA A 237 6.15 26.47 19.18
CA ALA A 237 5.31 27.49 18.59
C ALA A 237 5.62 28.89 19.19
N PRO A 238 5.94 29.90 18.36
CA PRO A 238 6.03 31.27 18.86
C PRO A 238 4.65 31.78 19.28
N ALA A 239 4.60 32.86 20.06
CA ALA A 239 3.33 33.43 20.55
C ALA A 239 2.35 33.83 19.43
N SER A 240 2.87 34.17 18.24
CA SER A 240 2.07 34.39 17.04
C SER A 240 2.81 33.87 15.80
N PRO A 241 2.57 32.60 15.40
CA PRO A 241 3.24 32.00 14.24
C PRO A 241 2.93 32.74 12.94
N THR A 242 1.69 33.17 12.74
CA THR A 242 1.26 33.95 11.57
C THR A 242 2.03 35.27 11.47
N ALA A 243 2.16 36.01 12.59
CA ALA A 243 2.91 37.26 12.60
C ALA A 243 4.42 37.03 12.34
N ALA A 244 4.97 35.92 12.81
CA ALA A 244 6.35 35.53 12.54
C ALA A 244 6.60 35.18 11.06
N LEU A 245 5.60 34.61 10.37
CA LEU A 245 5.69 34.24 8.95
C LEU A 245 5.30 35.36 7.96
N ALA A 246 4.58 36.39 8.42
CA ALA A 246 4.18 37.54 7.61
C ALA A 246 5.31 38.33 6.91
N PRO A 247 6.55 38.42 7.44
CA PRO A 247 7.66 39.05 6.73
C PRO A 247 8.13 38.24 5.50
N VAL A 248 7.90 36.93 5.49
CA VAL A 248 8.38 36.00 4.45
C VAL A 248 7.41 35.96 3.26
N THR A 249 6.15 36.31 3.49
CA THR A 249 5.12 36.39 2.45
C THR A 249 4.04 37.41 2.79
N ARG A 250 3.56 38.18 1.80
CA ARG A 250 2.46 39.14 1.98
C ARG A 250 1.10 38.62 1.53
N LEU A 251 1.06 37.46 0.87
CA LEU A 251 -0.16 36.88 0.28
C LEU A 251 -0.24 35.40 0.64
N PRO A 252 -0.81 35.07 1.81
CA PRO A 252 -1.06 33.67 2.16
C PRO A 252 -2.09 33.06 1.20
N VAL A 253 -1.87 31.79 0.88
CA VAL A 253 -2.87 30.92 0.24
C VAL A 253 -3.84 30.37 1.28
N LEU A 254 -3.36 30.18 2.51
CA LEU A 254 -4.15 29.80 3.67
C LEU A 254 -3.68 30.60 4.89
N ASP A 255 -4.61 31.24 5.57
CA ASP A 255 -4.41 31.93 6.84
C ASP A 255 -5.53 31.51 7.78
N ASP A 256 -5.30 30.41 8.47
CA ASP A 256 -6.25 29.77 9.38
C ASP A 256 -5.57 29.53 10.74
N PRO A 257 -6.30 29.55 11.87
CA PRO A 257 -5.72 29.25 13.18
C PRO A 257 -4.94 27.93 13.26
N GLN A 258 -5.32 26.92 12.48
CA GLN A 258 -4.68 25.60 12.50
C GLN A 258 -3.57 25.45 11.47
N ALA A 259 -3.49 26.32 10.45
CA ALA A 259 -2.50 26.22 9.40
C ALA A 259 -2.27 27.54 8.67
N TYR A 260 -1.01 27.78 8.30
CA TYR A 260 -0.62 28.92 7.47
C TYR A 260 0.14 28.43 6.24
N ALA A 261 -0.28 28.82 5.03
CA ALA A 261 0.38 28.40 3.80
C ALA A 261 0.60 29.54 2.82
N TYR A 262 1.71 29.49 2.09
CA TYR A 262 2.04 30.48 1.07
C TYR A 262 2.91 29.90 -0.04
N ARG A 263 2.86 30.51 -1.22
CA ARG A 263 3.72 30.15 -2.34
C ARG A 263 5.03 30.92 -2.33
N ARG A 264 6.11 30.26 -2.71
CA ARG A 264 7.43 30.86 -2.94
C ARG A 264 8.05 30.26 -4.19
N GLY A 265 7.95 30.99 -5.31
CA GLY A 265 8.41 30.47 -6.60
C GLY A 265 7.64 29.17 -6.95
N PRO A 266 8.33 28.05 -7.22
CA PRO A 266 7.68 26.78 -7.57
C PRO A 266 7.22 25.95 -6.37
N VAL A 267 7.52 26.37 -5.14
CA VAL A 267 7.20 25.59 -3.93
C VAL A 267 6.09 26.26 -3.11
N THR A 268 5.39 25.45 -2.33
CA THR A 268 4.41 25.90 -1.34
C THR A 268 4.90 25.54 0.04
N VAL A 269 4.98 26.54 0.92
CA VAL A 269 5.30 26.36 2.33
C VAL A 269 3.99 26.23 3.10
N VAL A 270 3.89 25.22 3.95
CA VAL A 270 2.77 24.96 4.84
C VAL A 270 3.31 24.83 6.27
N ALA A 271 2.86 25.70 7.16
CA ALA A 271 3.08 25.59 8.59
C ALA A 271 1.83 25.00 9.24
N ASP A 272 1.99 23.82 9.82
CA ASP A 272 1.00 23.19 10.67
C ASP A 272 1.07 23.81 12.07
N LEU A 273 -0.02 24.44 12.51
CA LEU A 273 -0.13 25.20 13.76
C LEU A 273 -1.04 24.52 14.79
N SER A 274 -1.51 23.30 14.53
CA SER A 274 -2.57 22.69 15.34
C SER A 274 -2.11 22.12 16.69
N GLY A 275 -0.83 22.22 17.02
CA GLY A 275 -0.27 21.68 18.25
C GLY A 275 0.76 22.61 18.87
N ASP A 276 1.37 22.17 19.97
CA ASP A 276 2.34 22.98 20.73
C ASP A 276 3.66 23.21 19.96
N HIS A 277 3.88 22.42 18.90
CA HIS A 277 5.02 22.53 18.01
C HIS A 277 4.53 22.83 16.60
N VAL A 278 5.14 23.84 15.97
CA VAL A 278 4.91 24.15 14.56
C VAL A 278 5.73 23.21 13.70
N VAL A 279 5.07 22.54 12.76
CA VAL A 279 5.73 21.68 11.78
C VAL A 279 5.67 22.37 10.43
N VAL A 280 6.82 22.76 9.89
CA VAL A 280 6.90 23.39 8.57
C VAL A 280 7.18 22.33 7.53
N SER A 281 6.35 22.30 6.50
CA SER A 281 6.52 21.46 5.32
C SER A 281 6.66 22.33 4.08
N VAL A 282 7.54 21.96 3.17
CA VAL A 282 7.69 22.61 1.87
C VAL A 282 7.46 21.60 0.78
N ASN A 283 6.54 21.92 -0.13
CA ASN A 283 6.02 21.00 -1.11
C ASN A 283 6.20 21.54 -2.53
N THR A 284 6.56 20.64 -3.43
CA THR A 284 6.46 20.81 -4.88
C THR A 284 5.33 19.90 -5.35
N GLY A 285 4.27 20.47 -5.93
CA GLY A 285 3.13 19.72 -6.44
C GLY A 285 3.42 19.01 -7.77
N CYS A 286 2.38 18.37 -8.33
CA CYS A 286 2.49 17.84 -9.69
C CYS A 286 2.44 18.96 -10.74
N PRO A 287 3.23 18.87 -11.82
CA PRO A 287 3.14 19.81 -12.92
C PRO A 287 1.74 19.72 -13.57
N ALA A 288 1.22 20.87 -13.97
CA ALA A 288 -0.07 21.00 -14.65
C ALA A 288 0.00 20.57 -16.12
#